data_AF-A0A973PZR7-F1
#
_entry.id   AF-A0A973PZR7-F1
#
_cell.length_a   1.000
_cell.length_b   1.000
_cell.length_c   1.000
_cell.angle_alpha   90.00
_cell.angle_beta   90.00
_cell.angle_gamma   90.00
#
_symmetry.space_group_name_H-M   'P 1'
#
loop_
_entity.id
_entity.type
_entity.pdbx_description
1 polymer ?
#
loop_
_entity_poly.entity_id
_entity_poly.type
_entity_poly.pdbx_seq_one_letter_code
_entity_poly.pdbx_strand_id
1 'polypeptide(L)'
;VSPAAALLGALSALLGARTGTDRVPLFLAAGNRFTASDTASVGTFYQGAPAVVRLDADSLARTVRNAHQASSLAYLRGRSDPRDVGRLLAAAERERGVSLGMLSTVNVAPEPGAAGPPQDLSAAELRALTAATLVSDLEGRDKEQLKLYFHVKALRSRAVVELFSDSRYLDAATSRKVLGGLEVVLIELFEAGDLDLARAAALAGVTPLAEPEHGAEIDNCRIDVDAVGALLAGLPETAASQVFVERTDDLQARLVAYLAARQPVTPEQLHTALLGRLDGTLTMTPHWYVVCRDAPTRPDSRAGWEAQAVLLQGSGRTGGAPAAGPAPSTDARLGA
;
A
#
# COMPACT_ATOMS: atom_id res chain seq x y z
N VAL A 1 4.62 19.60 -17.56
CA VAL A 1 4.64 19.01 -16.19
C VAL A 1 5.89 19.47 -15.47
N SER A 2 5.92 19.52 -14.13
CA SER A 2 7.13 19.91 -13.39
C SER A 2 8.17 18.77 -13.38
N PRO A 3 9.48 19.06 -13.18
CA PRO A 3 10.51 18.02 -13.03
C PRO A 3 10.20 17.04 -11.89
N ALA A 4 9.67 17.55 -10.77
CA ALA A 4 9.20 16.73 -9.65
C ALA A 4 8.10 15.75 -10.06
N ALA A 5 7.15 16.17 -10.89
CA ALA A 5 6.08 15.31 -11.38
C ALA A 5 6.59 14.25 -12.37
N ALA A 6 7.61 14.55 -13.17
CA ALA A 6 8.26 13.57 -14.05
C ALA A 6 8.91 12.45 -13.23
N LEU A 7 9.68 12.81 -12.20
CA LEU A 7 10.26 11.83 -11.26
C LEU A 7 9.20 11.03 -10.51
N LEU A 8 8.16 11.70 -10.00
CA LEU A 8 7.07 11.03 -9.31
C LEU A 8 6.34 10.03 -10.22
N GLY A 9 6.09 10.39 -11.47
CA GLY A 9 5.45 9.52 -12.47
C GLY A 9 6.32 8.32 -12.83
N ALA A 10 7.61 8.54 -13.10
CA ALA A 10 8.56 7.46 -13.37
C ALA A 10 8.72 6.51 -12.17
N LEU A 11 8.89 7.06 -10.96
CA LEU A 11 8.94 6.25 -9.73
C LEU A 11 7.66 5.44 -9.55
N SER A 12 6.49 6.05 -9.75
CA SER A 12 5.21 5.36 -9.62
C SER A 12 5.07 4.24 -10.65
N ALA A 13 5.53 4.43 -11.89
CA ALA A 13 5.54 3.37 -12.90
C ALA A 13 6.42 2.18 -12.47
N LEU A 14 7.61 2.45 -11.94
CA LEU A 14 8.51 1.39 -11.44
C LEU A 14 7.94 0.66 -10.23
N LEU A 15 7.34 1.40 -9.29
CA LEU A 15 6.67 0.80 -8.12
C LEU A 15 5.48 -0.05 -8.55
N GLY A 16 4.63 0.45 -9.46
CA GLY A 16 3.49 -0.30 -10.00
C GLY A 16 3.90 -1.58 -10.72
N ALA A 17 4.96 -1.52 -11.54
CA ALA A 17 5.51 -2.71 -12.18
C ALA A 17 6.05 -3.72 -11.14
N ARG A 18 6.69 -3.24 -10.06
CA ARG A 18 7.16 -4.07 -8.96
C ARG A 18 6.01 -4.70 -8.17
N THR A 19 4.94 -3.96 -7.90
CA THR A 19 3.81 -4.43 -7.08
C THR A 19 2.70 -5.09 -7.87
N GLY A 20 2.74 -5.02 -9.21
CA GLY A 20 1.67 -5.48 -10.09
C GLY A 20 0.38 -4.68 -9.91
N THR A 21 0.47 -3.36 -9.68
CA THR A 21 -0.71 -2.50 -9.46
C THR A 21 -0.80 -1.38 -10.51
N ASP A 22 -2.02 -0.98 -10.83
CA ASP A 22 -2.33 0.16 -11.73
C ASP A 22 -2.46 1.49 -10.95
N ARG A 23 -2.35 1.44 -9.63
CA ARG A 23 -2.50 2.57 -8.71
C ARG A 23 -1.39 2.51 -7.67
N VAL A 24 -0.74 3.65 -7.45
CA VAL A 24 0.34 3.79 -6.47
C VAL A 24 -0.05 4.85 -5.44
N PRO A 25 -0.46 4.44 -4.23
CA PRO A 25 -0.70 5.36 -3.13
C PRO A 25 0.63 5.85 -2.56
N LEU A 26 0.77 7.16 -2.40
CA LEU A 26 1.96 7.83 -1.90
C LEU A 26 1.57 8.91 -0.89
N PHE A 27 2.48 9.20 0.02
CA PHE A 27 2.39 10.32 0.93
C PHE A 27 3.36 11.41 0.50
N LEU A 28 2.85 12.54 0.02
CA LEU A 28 3.70 13.63 -0.47
C LEU A 28 4.01 14.59 0.67
N ALA A 29 5.28 14.76 1.00
CA ALA A 29 5.72 15.71 2.01
C ALA A 29 5.39 17.15 1.59
N ALA A 30 4.55 17.83 2.36
CA ALA A 30 4.18 19.22 2.17
C ALA A 30 4.77 20.10 3.28
N GLY A 31 5.53 21.11 2.88
CA GLY A 31 6.11 22.07 3.82
C GLY A 31 5.10 23.05 4.41
N ASN A 32 3.93 23.23 3.78
CA ASN A 32 2.79 24.07 4.22
C ASN A 32 3.15 25.48 4.73
N ARG A 33 4.19 26.09 4.17
CA ARG A 33 4.58 27.49 4.44
C ARG A 33 4.00 28.37 3.34
N PHE A 34 2.81 28.95 3.57
CA PHE A 34 2.07 29.69 2.55
C PHE A 34 2.24 31.21 2.65
N THR A 35 2.59 31.70 3.85
CA THR A 35 2.82 33.13 4.08
C THR A 35 4.30 33.43 4.32
N ALA A 36 4.72 34.68 4.09
CA ALA A 36 6.08 35.12 4.41
C ALA A 36 6.43 34.91 5.91
N SER A 37 5.44 35.05 6.79
CA SER A 37 5.59 34.75 8.21
C SER A 37 5.84 33.27 8.45
N ASP A 38 5.10 32.37 7.80
CA ASP A 38 5.34 30.92 7.90
C ASP A 38 6.73 30.55 7.39
N THR A 39 7.18 31.17 6.30
CA THR A 39 8.52 30.95 5.74
C THR A 39 9.63 31.37 6.71
N ALA A 40 9.45 32.50 7.40
CA ALA A 40 10.42 33.01 8.38
C ALA A 40 10.36 32.31 9.75
N SER A 41 9.34 31.48 9.99
CA SER A 41 9.12 30.85 11.30
C SER A 41 9.91 29.56 11.50
N VAL A 42 10.32 29.30 12.74
CA VAL A 42 10.88 28.01 13.17
C VAL A 42 9.76 27.19 13.82
N GLY A 43 9.43 26.04 13.23
CA GLY A 43 8.35 25.17 13.71
C GLY A 43 8.08 24.00 12.77
N THR A 44 7.22 23.09 13.21
CA THR A 44 6.81 21.91 12.43
C THR A 44 5.62 22.26 11.55
N PHE A 45 5.89 22.56 10.29
CA PHE A 45 4.86 22.76 9.26
C PHE A 45 4.67 21.55 8.36
N TYR A 46 5.54 20.55 8.49
CA TYR A 46 5.46 19.30 7.74
C TYR A 46 4.12 18.62 7.99
N GLN A 47 3.38 18.41 6.91
CA GLN A 47 2.27 17.47 6.86
C GLN A 47 2.43 16.69 5.58
N GLY A 48 2.01 15.43 5.53
CA GLY A 48 1.93 14.76 4.25
C GLY A 48 0.52 14.79 3.70
N ALA A 49 0.48 14.85 2.37
CA ALA A 49 -0.73 14.85 1.59
C ALA A 49 -0.83 13.49 0.88
N PRO A 50 -1.85 12.67 1.19
CA PRO A 50 -2.11 11.44 0.45
C PRO A 50 -2.37 11.74 -1.02
N ALA A 51 -1.73 10.98 -1.90
CA ALA A 51 -1.92 11.04 -3.34
C ALA A 51 -2.02 9.62 -3.89
N VAL A 52 -2.86 9.41 -4.90
CA VAL A 52 -2.90 8.15 -5.65
C VAL A 52 -2.55 8.46 -7.09
N VAL A 53 -1.40 7.97 -7.54
CA VAL A 53 -0.99 8.08 -8.93
C VAL A 53 -1.61 6.91 -9.69
N ARG A 54 -2.46 7.21 -10.66
CA ARG A 54 -2.98 6.21 -11.60
C ARG A 54 -1.97 5.99 -12.71
N LEU A 55 -1.66 4.73 -12.96
CA LEU A 55 -0.77 4.30 -14.01
C LEU A 55 -1.56 4.05 -15.29
N ASP A 56 -0.90 4.27 -16.41
CA ASP A 56 -1.43 3.94 -17.72
C ASP A 56 -0.47 2.97 -18.38
N ALA A 57 -0.89 1.72 -18.59
CA ALA A 57 -0.01 0.64 -19.04
C ALA A 57 0.70 0.96 -20.37
N ASP A 58 0.06 1.73 -21.23
CA ASP A 58 0.51 2.01 -22.59
C ASP A 58 1.24 3.36 -22.70
N SER A 59 1.25 4.19 -21.65
CA SER A 59 1.79 5.55 -21.72
C SER A 59 2.36 6.07 -20.39
N LEU A 60 3.69 6.07 -20.30
CA LEU A 60 4.44 6.70 -19.22
C LEU A 60 4.23 8.22 -19.23
N ALA A 61 4.13 8.86 -20.41
CA ALA A 61 3.84 10.28 -20.50
C ALA A 61 2.46 10.62 -19.88
N ARG A 62 1.47 9.74 -20.06
CA ARG A 62 0.16 9.88 -19.38
C ARG A 62 0.28 9.63 -17.88
N THR A 63 1.04 8.63 -17.46
CA THR A 63 1.35 8.40 -16.04
C THR A 63 2.00 9.62 -15.38
N VAL A 64 2.95 10.30 -16.06
CA VAL A 64 3.56 11.55 -15.59
C VAL A 64 2.54 12.68 -15.47
N ARG A 65 1.61 12.80 -16.43
CA ARG A 65 0.49 13.78 -16.33
C ARG A 65 -0.43 13.46 -15.14
N ASN A 66 -0.74 12.19 -14.91
CA ASN A 66 -1.53 11.75 -13.76
C ASN A 66 -0.82 12.07 -12.45
N ALA A 67 0.50 11.85 -12.37
CA ALA A 67 1.32 12.21 -11.22
C ALA A 67 1.32 13.72 -10.97
N HIS A 68 1.40 14.54 -12.03
CA HIS A 68 1.29 15.99 -11.91
C HIS A 68 -0.07 16.41 -11.33
N GLN A 69 -1.17 15.90 -11.86
CA GLN A 69 -2.51 16.20 -11.36
C GLN A 69 -2.71 15.76 -9.91
N ALA A 70 -2.32 14.52 -9.59
CA ALA A 70 -2.43 13.95 -8.24
C ALA A 70 -1.62 14.75 -7.22
N SER A 71 -0.37 15.08 -7.54
CA SER A 71 0.50 15.86 -6.65
C SER A 71 0.02 17.31 -6.49
N SER A 72 -0.42 17.97 -7.56
CA SER A 72 -0.99 19.32 -7.47
C SER A 72 -2.23 19.36 -6.56
N LEU A 73 -3.14 18.40 -6.69
CA LEU A 73 -4.32 18.30 -5.83
C LEU A 73 -3.96 18.00 -4.38
N ALA A 74 -3.00 17.10 -4.17
CA ALA A 74 -2.51 16.74 -2.84
C ALA A 74 -1.89 17.96 -2.15
N TYR A 75 -0.99 18.70 -2.82
CA TYR A 75 -0.38 19.90 -2.24
C TYR A 75 -1.39 21.03 -2.01
N LEU A 76 -2.38 21.21 -2.89
CA LEU A 76 -3.45 22.20 -2.70
C LEU A 76 -4.27 21.93 -1.43
N ARG A 77 -4.42 20.65 -1.06
CA ARG A 77 -5.18 20.19 0.12
C ARG A 77 -4.29 19.73 1.27
N GLY A 78 -2.98 19.96 1.18
CA GLY A 78 -1.99 19.40 2.08
C GLY A 78 -2.03 19.99 3.49
N ARG A 79 -2.73 21.11 3.69
CA ARG A 79 -2.97 21.72 5.00
C ARG A 79 -4.27 21.19 5.58
N SER A 80 -4.17 20.40 6.65
CA SER A 80 -5.32 19.83 7.36
C SER A 80 -5.07 19.80 8.87
N ASP A 81 -6.13 19.67 9.67
CA ASP A 81 -5.97 19.36 11.10
C ASP A 81 -5.50 17.90 11.24
N PRO A 82 -4.31 17.64 11.82
CA PRO A 82 -3.79 16.28 11.97
C PRO A 82 -4.69 15.38 12.82
N ARG A 83 -5.50 15.94 13.75
CA ARG A 83 -6.45 15.18 14.56
C ARG A 83 -7.62 14.67 13.72
N ASP A 84 -8.11 15.50 12.80
CA ASP A 84 -9.17 15.12 11.87
C ASP A 84 -8.68 14.07 10.87
N VAL A 85 -7.47 14.23 10.34
CA VAL A 85 -6.84 13.21 9.49
C VAL A 85 -6.70 11.88 10.23
N GLY A 86 -6.17 11.91 11.46
CA GLY A 86 -6.04 10.70 12.28
C GLY A 86 -7.37 10.02 12.56
N ARG A 87 -8.43 10.79 12.85
CA ARG A 87 -9.79 10.28 13.04
C ARG A 87 -10.36 9.65 11.77
N LEU A 88 -10.17 10.29 10.61
CA LEU A 88 -10.64 9.77 9.32
C LEU A 88 -9.91 8.49 8.92
N LEU A 89 -8.58 8.43 9.10
CA LEU A 89 -7.80 7.22 8.86
C LEU A 89 -8.26 6.09 9.77
N ALA A 90 -8.35 6.33 11.09
CA ALA A 90 -8.80 5.31 12.03
C ALA A 90 -10.25 4.85 11.78
N ALA A 91 -11.12 5.72 11.23
CA ALA A 91 -12.46 5.35 10.78
C ALA A 91 -12.39 4.39 9.57
N ALA A 92 -11.65 4.80 8.54
CA ALA A 92 -11.49 4.02 7.31
C ALA A 92 -10.78 2.68 7.53
N GLU A 93 -9.75 2.62 8.37
CA GLU A 93 -9.04 1.38 8.73
C GLU A 93 -9.96 0.36 9.39
N ARG A 94 -10.80 0.82 10.33
CA ARG A 94 -11.79 -0.04 11.01
C ARG A 94 -12.90 -0.48 10.05
N GLU A 95 -13.40 0.41 9.23
CA GLU A 95 -14.47 0.09 8.28
C GLU A 95 -13.99 -0.91 7.22
N ARG A 96 -12.81 -0.69 6.64
CA ARG A 96 -12.26 -1.54 5.58
C ARG A 96 -11.52 -2.76 6.12
N GLY A 97 -11.12 -2.74 7.39
CA GLY A 97 -10.35 -3.82 8.00
C GLY A 97 -8.93 -3.90 7.48
N VAL A 98 -8.31 -2.76 7.15
CA VAL A 98 -6.93 -2.70 6.62
C VAL A 98 -6.11 -1.71 7.42
N SER A 99 -4.79 -1.89 7.45
CA SER A 99 -3.89 -0.81 7.89
C SER A 99 -3.59 0.09 6.70
N LEU A 100 -4.03 1.34 6.77
CA LEU A 100 -3.76 2.39 5.79
C LEU A 100 -2.45 3.08 6.17
N GLY A 101 -1.37 2.30 6.22
CA GLY A 101 -0.05 2.83 6.51
C GLY A 101 0.39 3.81 5.42
N MET A 102 0.58 5.09 5.79
CA MET A 102 1.18 6.12 4.93
C MET A 102 2.72 5.96 4.83
N LEU A 103 3.15 4.73 4.57
CA LEU A 103 4.54 4.29 4.77
C LEU A 103 5.42 4.49 3.52
N SER A 104 4.85 4.97 2.42
CA SER A 104 5.57 5.29 1.18
C SER A 104 5.55 6.79 0.96
N THR A 105 6.62 7.47 1.34
CA THR A 105 6.71 8.93 1.35
C THR A 105 7.60 9.44 0.22
N VAL A 106 7.16 10.49 -0.45
CA VAL A 106 7.95 11.24 -1.43
C VAL A 106 8.15 12.66 -0.91
N ASN A 107 9.40 13.07 -0.77
CA ASN A 107 9.77 14.41 -0.34
C ASN A 107 10.61 15.09 -1.41
N VAL A 108 10.11 16.19 -1.97
CA VAL A 108 10.85 17.01 -2.93
C VAL A 108 11.19 18.33 -2.27
N ALA A 109 12.44 18.48 -1.87
CA ALA A 109 12.92 19.69 -1.23
C ALA A 109 13.06 20.82 -2.26
N PRO A 110 12.61 22.05 -1.93
CA PRO A 110 12.87 23.20 -2.78
C PRO A 110 14.37 23.54 -2.76
N GLU A 111 14.99 23.57 -3.93
CA GLU A 111 16.36 24.08 -4.10
C GLU A 111 16.33 25.62 -4.14
N PRO A 112 17.08 26.32 -3.27
CA PRO A 112 17.19 27.78 -3.29
C PRO A 112 17.80 28.32 -4.59
N GLY A 113 17.45 29.55 -4.96
CA GLY A 113 18.00 30.24 -6.13
C GLY A 113 17.11 30.22 -7.37
N ALA A 114 17.57 30.87 -8.46
CA ALA A 114 16.93 30.82 -9.76
C ALA A 114 17.40 29.57 -10.53
N ALA A 115 16.52 28.97 -11.32
CA ALA A 115 16.97 27.95 -12.27
C ALA A 115 17.86 28.62 -13.32
N GLY A 116 18.94 27.94 -13.70
CA GLY A 116 19.72 28.35 -14.87
C GLY A 116 18.87 28.25 -16.16
N PRO A 117 19.34 28.83 -17.27
CA PRO A 117 18.69 28.62 -18.56
C PRO A 117 18.64 27.12 -18.89
N PRO A 118 17.56 26.63 -19.54
CA PRO A 118 17.51 25.26 -20.02
C PRO A 118 18.72 24.97 -20.91
N GLN A 119 19.35 23.82 -20.72
CA GLN A 119 20.36 23.33 -21.64
C GLN A 119 19.67 22.53 -22.74
N ASP A 120 20.01 22.82 -23.99
CA ASP A 120 19.49 22.10 -25.15
C ASP A 120 20.41 20.89 -25.42
N LEU A 121 20.23 19.85 -24.61
CA LEU A 121 20.98 18.60 -24.72
C LEU A 121 20.19 17.57 -25.52
N SER A 122 20.86 16.89 -26.44
CA SER A 122 20.33 15.71 -27.12
C SER A 122 20.26 14.50 -26.18
N ALA A 123 19.43 13.51 -26.53
CA ALA A 123 19.36 12.26 -25.78
C ALA A 123 20.71 11.53 -25.71
N ALA A 124 21.52 11.59 -26.78
CA ALA A 124 22.87 11.01 -26.80
C ALA A 124 23.81 11.70 -25.79
N GLU A 125 23.74 13.02 -25.65
CA GLU A 125 24.51 13.76 -24.66
C GLU A 125 24.03 13.45 -23.24
N LEU A 126 22.72 13.34 -23.01
CA LEU A 126 22.16 12.91 -21.73
C LEU A 126 22.65 11.51 -21.35
N ARG A 127 22.69 10.57 -22.30
CA ARG A 127 23.26 9.22 -22.08
C ARG A 127 24.74 9.27 -21.75
N ALA A 128 25.51 10.16 -22.36
CA ALA A 128 26.93 10.31 -22.04
C ALA A 128 27.13 10.83 -20.60
N LEU A 129 26.24 11.69 -20.10
CA LEU A 129 26.30 12.22 -18.74
C LEU A 129 26.07 11.15 -17.65
N THR A 130 25.40 10.04 -17.96
CA THR A 130 25.17 8.97 -16.96
C THR A 130 26.49 8.34 -16.48
N ALA A 131 27.57 8.45 -17.26
CA ALA A 131 28.90 7.99 -16.84
C ALA A 131 29.46 8.78 -15.64
N ALA A 132 28.93 9.98 -15.38
CA ALA A 132 29.28 10.80 -14.22
C ALA A 132 28.35 10.59 -13.02
N THR A 133 27.33 9.74 -13.14
CA THR A 133 26.37 9.48 -12.06
C THR A 133 27.00 8.67 -10.94
N LEU A 134 26.90 9.19 -9.71
CA LEU A 134 27.47 8.58 -8.52
C LEU A 134 26.36 7.98 -7.65
N VAL A 135 26.55 6.72 -7.25
CA VAL A 135 25.62 6.01 -6.36
C VAL A 135 26.37 5.46 -5.15
N SER A 136 26.16 6.09 -3.99
CA SER A 136 26.70 5.66 -2.70
C SER A 136 25.60 5.05 -1.83
N ASP A 137 25.95 4.04 -1.03
CA ASP A 137 25.05 3.57 0.02
C ASP A 137 25.01 4.58 1.17
N LEU A 138 23.82 4.73 1.75
CA LEU A 138 23.63 5.45 3.01
C LEU A 138 23.59 4.44 4.16
N GLU A 139 23.91 4.88 5.37
CA GLU A 139 23.77 4.04 6.55
C GLU A 139 22.30 3.63 6.73
N GLY A 140 22.08 2.33 6.84
CA GLY A 140 20.75 1.77 7.08
C GLY A 140 20.25 2.09 8.48
N ARG A 141 18.96 1.82 8.70
CA ARG A 141 18.34 1.91 10.03
C ARG A 141 17.76 0.54 10.37
N ASP A 142 18.07 0.03 11.55
CA ASP A 142 17.54 -1.26 12.03
C ASP A 142 16.01 -1.22 12.20
N LYS A 143 15.47 -0.03 12.52
CA LYS A 143 14.03 0.19 12.70
C LYS A 143 13.62 1.53 12.12
N GLU A 144 12.62 1.50 11.25
CA GLU A 144 11.98 2.68 10.70
C GLU A 144 10.50 2.39 10.42
N GLN A 145 9.63 3.40 10.55
CA GLN A 145 8.20 3.27 10.26
C GLN A 145 7.89 3.69 8.82
N LEU A 146 8.70 3.24 7.86
CA LEU A 146 8.57 3.56 6.45
C LEU A 146 8.87 2.31 5.62
N LYS A 147 8.05 2.05 4.61
CA LYS A 147 8.31 1.05 3.57
C LYS A 147 9.18 1.63 2.46
N LEU A 148 8.99 2.90 2.17
CA LEU A 148 9.73 3.64 1.16
C LEU A 148 9.80 5.12 1.52
N TYR A 149 10.97 5.72 1.39
CA TYR A 149 11.18 7.16 1.48
C TYR A 149 12.06 7.61 0.33
N PHE A 150 11.44 8.30 -0.63
CA PHE A 150 12.10 8.86 -1.79
C PHE A 150 12.28 10.36 -1.59
N HIS A 151 13.53 10.79 -1.46
CA HIS A 151 13.86 12.16 -1.12
C HIS A 151 14.68 12.81 -2.23
N VAL A 152 14.18 13.91 -2.73
CA VAL A 152 14.83 14.69 -3.76
C VAL A 152 15.37 15.96 -3.14
N LYS A 153 16.70 16.04 -3.02
CA LYS A 153 17.42 17.15 -2.39
C LYS A 153 17.67 18.32 -3.34
N ALA A 154 17.81 18.04 -4.64
CA ALA A 154 18.07 19.03 -5.68
C ALA A 154 17.52 18.54 -7.03
N LEU A 155 17.04 19.46 -7.87
CA LEU A 155 16.50 19.17 -9.21
C LEU A 155 16.79 20.24 -10.27
N ARG A 156 17.38 21.38 -9.92
CA ARG A 156 17.57 22.47 -10.88
C ARG A 156 18.84 22.28 -11.69
N SER A 157 19.96 22.12 -11.00
CA SER A 157 21.30 22.04 -11.61
C SER A 157 21.81 20.60 -11.74
N ARG A 158 21.32 19.73 -10.86
CA ARG A 158 21.58 18.29 -10.82
C ARG A 158 20.44 17.61 -10.08
N ALA A 159 20.18 16.35 -10.38
CA ALA A 159 19.31 15.52 -9.57
C ALA A 159 20.13 14.92 -8.41
N VAL A 160 19.73 15.21 -7.16
CA VAL A 160 20.25 14.51 -5.99
C VAL A 160 19.08 13.81 -5.33
N VAL A 161 19.08 12.48 -5.43
CA VAL A 161 17.97 11.62 -5.01
C VAL A 161 18.48 10.60 -4.00
N GLU A 162 17.74 10.41 -2.93
CA GLU A 162 17.96 9.39 -1.91
C GLU A 162 16.74 8.47 -1.87
N LEU A 163 16.99 7.17 -1.69
CA LEU A 163 15.95 6.17 -1.53
C LEU A 163 16.27 5.33 -0.29
N PHE A 164 15.39 5.41 0.70
CA PHE A 164 15.35 4.46 1.80
C PHE A 164 14.20 3.50 1.56
N SER A 165 14.41 2.22 1.82
CA SER A 165 13.41 1.20 1.62
C SER A 165 13.50 0.12 2.68
N ASP A 166 12.35 -0.48 2.96
CA ASP A 166 12.27 -1.73 3.70
C ASP A 166 12.79 -2.87 2.82
N SER A 167 13.87 -3.50 3.28
CA SER A 167 14.60 -4.53 2.54
C SER A 167 13.77 -5.78 2.25
N ARG A 168 12.64 -5.98 2.93
CA ARG A 168 11.68 -7.06 2.62
C ARG A 168 10.99 -6.86 1.27
N TYR A 169 10.89 -5.61 0.80
CA TYR A 169 10.21 -5.27 -0.45
C TYR A 169 11.17 -4.82 -1.54
N LEU A 170 12.18 -4.04 -1.15
CA LEU A 170 13.18 -3.46 -2.02
C LEU A 170 14.54 -3.50 -1.30
N ASP A 171 15.30 -4.55 -1.59
CA ASP A 171 16.67 -4.70 -1.08
C ASP A 171 17.63 -3.66 -1.69
N ALA A 172 18.84 -3.56 -1.15
CA ALA A 172 19.81 -2.55 -1.57
C ALA A 172 20.16 -2.66 -3.07
N ALA A 173 20.30 -3.88 -3.59
CA ALA A 173 20.62 -4.10 -4.99
C ALA A 173 19.49 -3.61 -5.92
N THR A 174 18.24 -3.89 -5.55
CA THR A 174 17.06 -3.44 -6.30
C THR A 174 16.85 -1.94 -6.14
N SER A 175 17.09 -1.36 -4.98
CA SER A 175 17.06 0.10 -4.77
C SER A 175 18.06 0.83 -5.68
N ARG A 176 19.27 0.28 -5.83
CA ARG A 176 20.26 0.82 -6.79
C ARG A 176 19.77 0.73 -8.24
N LYS A 177 19.13 -0.39 -8.63
CA LYS A 177 18.51 -0.54 -9.95
C LYS A 177 17.37 0.46 -10.17
N VAL A 178 16.53 0.71 -9.17
CA VAL A 178 15.48 1.73 -9.26
C VAL A 178 16.08 3.11 -9.47
N LEU A 179 17.11 3.50 -8.70
CA LEU A 179 17.75 4.82 -8.84
C LEU A 179 18.43 5.00 -10.20
N GLY A 180 19.25 4.04 -10.65
CA GLY A 180 19.89 4.10 -11.97
C GLY A 180 18.87 3.97 -13.11
N GLY A 181 17.84 3.15 -12.91
CA GLY A 181 16.75 2.94 -13.85
C GLY A 181 15.90 4.19 -14.07
N LEU A 182 15.67 5.00 -13.03
CA LEU A 182 14.97 6.28 -13.15
C LEU A 182 15.68 7.22 -14.13
N GLU A 183 17.01 7.31 -14.07
CA GLU A 183 17.80 8.12 -14.99
C GLU A 183 17.61 7.63 -16.44
N VAL A 184 17.80 6.33 -16.67
CA VAL A 184 17.63 5.73 -18.00
C VAL A 184 16.21 5.94 -18.53
N VAL A 185 15.18 5.62 -17.74
CA VAL A 185 13.77 5.74 -18.14
C VAL A 185 13.41 7.18 -18.52
N LEU A 186 13.91 8.18 -17.79
CA LEU A 186 13.64 9.59 -18.08
C LEU A 186 14.32 10.05 -19.38
N ILE A 187 15.54 9.59 -19.66
CA ILE A 187 16.25 9.88 -20.91
C ILE A 187 15.53 9.23 -22.10
N GLU A 188 15.13 7.96 -21.96
CA GLU A 188 14.40 7.24 -23.02
C GLU A 188 13.01 7.85 -23.26
N LEU A 189 12.32 8.29 -22.20
CA LEU A 189 11.06 9.02 -22.32
C LEU A 189 11.25 10.36 -23.06
N PHE A 190 12.34 11.07 -22.78
CA PHE A 190 12.67 12.32 -23.46
C PHE A 190 12.90 12.11 -24.96
N GLU A 191 13.63 11.05 -25.34
CA GLU A 191 13.92 10.76 -26.75
C GLU A 191 12.69 10.24 -27.51
N ALA A 192 11.97 9.27 -26.94
CA ALA A 192 10.84 8.60 -27.59
C ALA A 192 9.54 9.42 -27.52
N GLY A 193 9.44 10.36 -26.57
CA GLY A 193 8.23 11.13 -26.27
C GLY A 193 7.18 10.37 -25.45
N ASP A 194 7.17 9.03 -25.54
CA ASP A 194 6.36 8.15 -24.69
C ASP A 194 6.98 6.74 -24.61
N LEU A 195 6.63 6.01 -23.55
CA LEU A 195 7.05 4.62 -23.31
C LEU A 195 5.86 3.86 -22.70
N ASP A 196 5.67 2.59 -23.08
CA ASP A 196 4.81 1.72 -22.27
C ASP A 196 5.49 1.35 -20.94
N LEU A 197 4.70 0.90 -19.96
CA LEU A 197 5.20 0.63 -18.61
C LEU A 197 6.07 -0.63 -18.54
N ALA A 198 5.82 -1.61 -19.40
CA ALA A 198 6.64 -2.81 -19.47
C ALA A 198 8.06 -2.47 -19.94
N ARG A 199 8.18 -1.58 -20.93
CA ARG A 199 9.45 -1.05 -21.43
C ARG A 199 10.16 -0.23 -20.35
N ALA A 200 9.45 0.63 -19.63
CA ALA A 200 10.03 1.39 -18.52
C ALA A 200 10.58 0.46 -17.41
N ALA A 201 9.81 -0.57 -17.02
CA ALA A 201 10.25 -1.55 -16.03
C ALA A 201 11.47 -2.36 -16.50
N ALA A 202 11.49 -2.78 -17.77
CA ALA A 202 12.60 -3.49 -18.38
C ALA A 202 13.89 -2.65 -18.42
N LEU A 203 13.78 -1.36 -18.79
CA LEU A 203 14.90 -0.41 -18.77
C LEU A 203 15.49 -0.24 -17.37
N ALA A 204 14.63 -0.17 -16.36
CA ALA A 204 15.05 -0.05 -14.97
C ALA A 204 15.51 -1.38 -14.33
N GLY A 205 15.33 -2.52 -15.02
CA GLY A 205 15.66 -3.85 -14.49
C GLY A 205 14.84 -4.23 -13.25
N VAL A 206 13.61 -3.70 -13.13
CA VAL A 206 12.71 -3.97 -12.00
C VAL A 206 11.84 -5.17 -12.34
N THR A 207 11.82 -6.18 -11.46
CA THR A 207 11.01 -7.39 -11.62
C THR A 207 9.82 -7.37 -10.67
N PRO A 208 8.64 -7.90 -11.07
CA PRO A 208 7.49 -8.01 -10.18
C PRO A 208 7.78 -8.79 -8.89
N LEU A 209 7.07 -8.46 -7.81
CA LEU A 209 7.06 -9.23 -6.56
C LEU A 209 6.47 -10.62 -6.81
N ALA A 210 6.95 -11.60 -6.05
CA ALA A 210 6.35 -12.93 -6.06
C ALA A 210 4.90 -12.84 -5.58
N GLU A 211 4.01 -13.57 -6.26
CA GLU A 211 2.62 -13.65 -5.86
C GLU A 211 2.49 -14.69 -4.73
N PRO A 212 1.73 -14.40 -3.67
CA PRO A 212 1.37 -15.43 -2.70
C PRO A 212 0.61 -16.57 -3.38
N GLU A 213 0.90 -17.82 -2.98
CA GLU A 213 0.22 -19.01 -3.51
C GLU A 213 -1.30 -18.92 -3.32
N HIS A 214 -1.73 -18.49 -2.13
CA HIS A 214 -3.14 -18.24 -1.79
C HIS A 214 -3.47 -16.73 -1.80
N GLY A 215 -3.03 -16.04 -2.87
CA GLY A 215 -3.31 -14.63 -3.09
C GLY A 215 -4.76 -14.37 -3.52
N ALA A 216 -5.33 -13.25 -3.07
CA ALA A 216 -6.61 -12.75 -3.53
C ALA A 216 -6.60 -11.22 -3.67
N GLU A 217 -7.33 -10.69 -4.65
CA GLU A 217 -7.62 -9.25 -4.74
C GLU A 217 -8.98 -8.97 -4.09
N ILE A 218 -8.96 -8.18 -3.02
CA ILE A 218 -10.13 -7.89 -2.19
C ILE A 218 -10.10 -6.41 -1.82
N ASP A 219 -11.17 -5.68 -2.12
CA ASP A 219 -11.27 -4.23 -1.84
C ASP A 219 -10.06 -3.42 -2.38
N ASN A 220 -9.62 -3.73 -3.60
CA ASN A 220 -8.42 -3.15 -4.25
C ASN A 220 -7.10 -3.40 -3.48
N CYS A 221 -7.07 -4.40 -2.61
CA CYS A 221 -5.88 -4.83 -1.88
C CYS A 221 -5.48 -6.23 -2.34
N ARG A 222 -4.18 -6.44 -2.54
CA ARG A 222 -3.63 -7.79 -2.65
C ARG A 222 -3.48 -8.37 -1.25
N ILE A 223 -4.09 -9.53 -1.04
CA ILE A 223 -4.15 -10.20 0.25
C ILE A 223 -3.54 -11.59 0.13
N ASP A 224 -2.68 -11.93 1.07
CA ASP A 224 -2.22 -13.28 1.34
C ASP A 224 -3.18 -13.91 2.36
N VAL A 225 -4.02 -14.85 1.90
CA VAL A 225 -5.06 -15.46 2.74
C VAL A 225 -4.44 -16.29 3.86
N ASP A 226 -3.28 -16.91 3.65
CA ASP A 226 -2.57 -17.69 4.67
C ASP A 226 -2.01 -16.77 5.74
N ALA A 227 -1.48 -15.60 5.36
CA ALA A 227 -1.03 -14.60 6.32
C ALA A 227 -2.17 -14.09 7.20
N VAL A 228 -3.37 -13.89 6.63
CA VAL A 228 -4.57 -13.54 7.41
C VAL A 228 -4.98 -14.69 8.34
N GLY A 229 -4.93 -15.94 7.86
CA GLY A 229 -5.17 -17.13 8.66
C GLY A 229 -4.21 -17.26 9.84
N ALA A 230 -2.92 -16.99 9.62
CA ALA A 230 -1.89 -16.99 10.66
C ALA A 230 -2.13 -15.90 11.73
N LEU A 231 -2.55 -14.69 11.32
CA LEU A 231 -2.92 -13.62 12.25
C LEU A 231 -4.09 -14.04 13.17
N LEU A 232 -5.10 -14.68 12.60
CA LEU A 232 -6.27 -15.18 13.33
C LEU A 232 -5.92 -16.34 14.28
N ALA A 233 -5.12 -17.31 13.79
CA ALA A 233 -4.65 -18.44 14.60
C ALA A 233 -3.75 -17.98 15.77
N GLY A 234 -3.03 -16.87 15.59
CA GLY A 234 -2.18 -16.28 16.63
C GLY A 234 -2.93 -15.52 17.73
N LEU A 235 -4.24 -15.33 17.63
CA LEU A 235 -5.03 -14.72 18.72
C LEU A 235 -5.11 -15.68 19.92
N PRO A 236 -4.91 -15.21 21.17
CA PRO A 236 -5.01 -16.05 22.37
C PRO A 236 -6.35 -16.79 22.49
N GLU A 237 -7.42 -16.18 22.00
CA GLU A 237 -8.78 -16.68 22.03
C GLU A 237 -9.02 -17.81 21.03
N THR A 238 -8.22 -17.93 19.96
CA THR A 238 -8.46 -18.88 18.86
C THR A 238 -7.92 -20.27 19.21
N ALA A 239 -8.80 -21.28 19.25
CA ALA A 239 -8.39 -22.68 19.40
C ALA A 239 -8.03 -23.29 18.04
N ALA A 240 -8.87 -23.04 17.03
CA ALA A 240 -8.66 -23.39 15.64
C ALA A 240 -9.38 -22.37 14.76
N SER A 241 -8.87 -22.13 13.56
CA SER A 241 -9.46 -21.20 12.61
C SER A 241 -9.12 -21.55 11.18
N GLN A 242 -9.95 -21.10 10.26
CA GLN A 242 -9.65 -21.10 8.83
C GLN A 242 -10.30 -19.89 8.16
N VAL A 243 -9.59 -19.32 7.19
CA VAL A 243 -10.08 -18.21 6.38
C VAL A 243 -10.36 -18.71 4.97
N PHE A 244 -11.53 -18.36 4.45
CA PHE A 244 -11.93 -18.67 3.08
C PHE A 244 -12.22 -17.40 2.31
N VAL A 245 -11.91 -17.43 1.02
CA VAL A 245 -12.37 -16.42 0.07
C VAL A 245 -13.73 -16.84 -0.45
N GLU A 246 -14.72 -15.97 -0.30
CA GLU A 246 -16.04 -16.13 -0.90
C GLU A 246 -16.18 -15.11 -2.03
N ARG A 247 -16.53 -15.59 -3.22
CA ARG A 247 -16.85 -14.74 -4.36
C ARG A 247 -18.36 -14.50 -4.35
N THR A 248 -18.75 -13.23 -4.37
CA THR A 248 -20.14 -12.83 -4.55
C THR A 248 -20.44 -12.66 -6.04
N ASP A 249 -21.72 -12.61 -6.41
CA ASP A 249 -22.19 -12.54 -7.80
C ASP A 249 -21.64 -11.31 -8.55
N ASP A 250 -21.29 -10.24 -7.83
CA ASP A 250 -20.78 -8.97 -8.38
C ASP A 250 -19.26 -8.97 -8.65
N LEU A 251 -18.62 -10.14 -8.77
CA LEU A 251 -17.16 -10.31 -8.87
C LEU A 251 -16.37 -9.76 -7.67
N GLN A 252 -17.05 -9.35 -6.60
CA GLN A 252 -16.42 -8.94 -5.35
C GLN A 252 -16.09 -10.18 -4.52
N ALA A 253 -14.81 -10.31 -4.15
CA ALA A 253 -14.37 -11.31 -3.20
C ALA A 253 -14.46 -10.75 -1.77
N ARG A 254 -14.77 -11.60 -0.80
CA ARG A 254 -14.73 -11.26 0.62
C ARG A 254 -14.05 -12.37 1.42
N LEU A 255 -13.46 -12.02 2.54
CA LEU A 255 -12.89 -12.97 3.48
C LEU A 255 -13.92 -13.38 4.54
N VAL A 256 -14.09 -14.68 4.70
CA VAL A 256 -14.90 -15.28 5.77
C VAL A 256 -14.00 -16.09 6.67
N ALA A 257 -13.94 -15.72 7.94
CA ALA A 257 -13.17 -16.42 8.96
C ALA A 257 -14.08 -17.31 9.79
N TYR A 258 -13.80 -18.61 9.80
CA TYR A 258 -14.38 -19.54 10.75
C TYR A 258 -13.38 -19.78 11.88
N LEU A 259 -13.89 -19.86 13.10
CA LEU A 259 -13.06 -20.20 14.26
C LEU A 259 -13.86 -20.92 15.34
N ALA A 260 -13.15 -21.75 16.10
CA ALA A 260 -13.57 -22.22 17.41
C ALA A 260 -12.75 -21.48 18.47
N ALA A 261 -13.42 -20.86 19.44
CA ALA A 261 -12.78 -20.05 20.47
C ALA A 261 -12.56 -20.83 21.77
N ARG A 262 -11.43 -20.60 22.43
CA ARG A 262 -11.10 -21.17 23.76
C ARG A 262 -11.99 -20.60 24.87
N GLN A 263 -12.54 -19.42 24.64
CA GLN A 263 -13.42 -18.69 25.55
C GLN A 263 -14.44 -17.86 24.75
N PRO A 264 -15.57 -17.46 25.35
CA PRO A 264 -16.57 -16.63 24.66
C PRO A 264 -15.94 -15.37 24.06
N VAL A 265 -16.11 -15.18 22.75
CA VAL A 265 -15.60 -14.03 22.01
C VAL A 265 -16.64 -13.59 20.98
N THR A 266 -16.76 -12.28 20.75
CA THR A 266 -17.64 -11.73 19.72
C THR A 266 -16.89 -11.38 18.44
N PRO A 267 -17.57 -11.33 17.27
CA PRO A 267 -16.99 -10.82 16.04
C PRO A 267 -16.31 -9.44 16.19
N GLU A 268 -16.85 -8.54 17.00
CA GLU A 268 -16.30 -7.19 17.24
C GLU A 268 -14.98 -7.23 18.01
N GLN A 269 -14.87 -8.12 18.99
CA GLN A 269 -13.63 -8.34 19.73
C GLN A 269 -12.55 -8.92 18.81
N LEU A 270 -12.88 -9.91 17.98
CA LEU A 270 -11.97 -10.49 16.99
C LEU A 270 -11.50 -9.45 15.98
N HIS A 271 -12.44 -8.67 15.43
CA HIS A 271 -12.12 -7.62 14.46
C HIS A 271 -11.19 -6.57 15.05
N THR A 272 -11.48 -6.09 16.26
CA THR A 272 -10.63 -5.12 16.96
C THR A 272 -9.24 -5.68 17.25
N ALA A 273 -9.15 -6.94 17.71
CA ALA A 273 -7.88 -7.58 18.02
C ALA A 273 -7.01 -7.82 16.78
N LEU A 274 -7.61 -8.23 15.66
CA LEU A 274 -6.90 -8.37 14.38
C LEU A 274 -6.46 -7.02 13.82
N LEU A 275 -7.33 -6.01 13.87
CA LEU A 275 -7.01 -4.68 13.38
C LEU A 275 -5.77 -4.11 14.10
N GLY A 276 -5.68 -4.31 15.42
CA GLY A 276 -4.51 -3.92 16.22
C GLY A 276 -3.22 -4.71 15.94
N ARG A 277 -3.29 -5.76 15.11
CA ARG A 277 -2.14 -6.60 14.72
C ARG A 277 -1.78 -6.49 13.24
N LEU A 278 -2.55 -5.76 12.44
CA LEU A 278 -2.20 -5.54 11.04
C LEU A 278 -0.92 -4.72 10.95
N ASP A 279 -0.01 -5.17 10.07
CA ASP A 279 1.26 -4.50 9.78
C ASP A 279 1.25 -3.81 8.40
N GLY A 280 0.10 -3.88 7.71
CA GLY A 280 -0.10 -3.36 6.36
C GLY A 280 0.58 -4.19 5.27
N THR A 281 1.02 -5.42 5.56
CA THR A 281 1.71 -6.31 4.61
C THR A 281 0.75 -7.38 4.10
N LEU A 282 0.12 -7.17 2.94
CA LEU A 282 -0.76 -8.15 2.27
C LEU A 282 -1.83 -8.76 3.19
N THR A 283 -2.22 -8.08 4.26
CA THR A 283 -3.14 -8.59 5.28
C THR A 283 -4.30 -7.63 5.45
N MET A 284 -5.46 -8.19 5.75
CA MET A 284 -6.66 -7.46 6.13
C MET A 284 -7.45 -8.29 7.14
N THR A 285 -8.33 -7.65 7.90
CA THR A 285 -9.27 -8.36 8.75
C THR A 285 -10.38 -8.99 7.91
N PRO A 286 -10.91 -10.14 8.33
CA PRO A 286 -12.07 -10.75 7.68
C PRO A 286 -13.27 -9.81 7.54
N HIS A 287 -14.05 -10.03 6.48
CA HIS A 287 -15.30 -9.30 6.25
C HIS A 287 -16.43 -9.88 7.10
N TRP A 288 -16.34 -11.18 7.38
CA TRP A 288 -17.31 -11.92 8.17
C TRP A 288 -16.61 -12.91 9.09
N TYR A 289 -17.10 -13.04 10.31
CA TYR A 289 -16.63 -13.98 11.32
C TYR A 289 -17.75 -14.96 11.66
N VAL A 290 -17.41 -16.24 11.72
CA VAL A 290 -18.31 -17.32 12.14
C VAL A 290 -17.66 -18.04 13.32
N VAL A 291 -18.17 -17.78 14.52
CA VAL A 291 -17.71 -18.40 15.76
C VAL A 291 -18.50 -19.69 15.95
N CYS A 292 -17.83 -20.82 15.77
CA CYS A 292 -18.37 -22.16 15.93
C CYS A 292 -18.15 -22.66 17.35
N ARG A 293 -18.99 -23.60 17.79
CA ARG A 293 -18.84 -24.27 19.09
C ARG A 293 -17.56 -25.10 19.13
N ASP A 294 -17.32 -25.87 18.07
CA ASP A 294 -16.22 -26.82 17.96
C ASP A 294 -15.50 -26.63 16.61
N ALA A 295 -14.26 -27.12 16.54
CA ALA A 295 -13.52 -27.18 15.29
C ALA A 295 -13.86 -28.48 14.53
N PRO A 296 -13.96 -28.45 13.20
CA PRO A 296 -14.12 -29.69 12.43
C PRO A 296 -12.85 -30.54 12.49
N THR A 297 -13.00 -31.84 12.22
CA THR A 297 -11.87 -32.78 12.10
C THR A 297 -10.89 -32.41 10.98
N ARG A 298 -11.37 -31.72 9.95
CA ARG A 298 -10.59 -31.17 8.84
C ARG A 298 -10.77 -29.64 8.76
N PRO A 299 -9.93 -28.86 9.44
CA PRO A 299 -10.02 -27.40 9.47
C PRO A 299 -9.82 -26.71 8.11
N ASP A 300 -9.17 -27.35 7.15
CA ASP A 300 -8.99 -26.88 5.77
C ASP A 300 -10.29 -26.99 4.93
N SER A 301 -11.26 -27.79 5.38
CA SER A 301 -12.49 -28.08 4.64
C SER A 301 -13.62 -27.11 5.01
N ARG A 302 -14.00 -26.22 4.08
CA ARG A 302 -15.14 -25.29 4.27
C ARG A 302 -16.43 -25.98 4.70
N ALA A 303 -16.79 -27.07 4.03
CA ALA A 303 -17.98 -27.87 4.39
C ALA A 303 -17.93 -28.43 5.82
N GLY A 304 -16.73 -28.68 6.35
CA GLY A 304 -16.54 -29.14 7.73
C GLY A 304 -16.92 -28.07 8.73
N TRP A 305 -16.52 -26.83 8.47
CA TRP A 305 -16.89 -25.66 9.27
C TRP A 305 -18.37 -25.32 9.16
N GLU A 306 -18.95 -25.36 7.96
CA GLU A 306 -20.38 -25.08 7.72
C GLU A 306 -21.30 -26.09 8.43
N ALA A 307 -20.81 -27.30 8.72
CA ALA A 307 -21.54 -28.30 9.49
C ALA A 307 -21.47 -28.07 11.02
N GLN A 308 -20.62 -27.19 11.52
CA GLN A 308 -20.49 -26.92 12.96
C GLN A 308 -21.63 -26.05 13.48
N ALA A 309 -21.97 -26.21 14.76
CA ALA A 309 -22.95 -25.35 15.43
C ALA A 309 -22.39 -23.92 15.58
N VAL A 310 -23.02 -22.95 14.92
CA VAL A 310 -22.64 -21.53 15.00
C VAL A 310 -23.16 -20.94 16.31
N LEU A 311 -22.26 -20.38 17.12
CA LEU A 311 -22.59 -19.65 18.34
C LEU A 311 -22.94 -18.18 18.04
N LEU A 312 -22.08 -17.52 17.27
CA LEU A 312 -22.20 -16.12 16.89
C LEU A 312 -21.63 -15.91 15.49
N GLN A 313 -22.18 -14.96 14.75
CA GLN A 313 -21.59 -14.52 13.49
C GLN A 313 -21.89 -13.05 13.22
N GLY A 314 -21.03 -12.41 12.44
CA GLY A 314 -21.17 -10.99 12.12
C GLY A 314 -19.94 -10.43 11.43
N SER A 315 -20.06 -9.17 11.00
CA SER A 315 -18.96 -8.45 10.35
C SER A 315 -17.89 -7.97 11.34
N GLY A 316 -18.21 -7.93 12.64
CA GLY A 316 -17.37 -7.36 13.69
C GLY A 316 -17.20 -5.84 13.61
N ARG A 317 -17.86 -5.17 12.66
CA ARG A 317 -17.80 -3.72 12.44
C ARG A 317 -18.98 -3.05 13.13
N THR A 318 -18.76 -1.85 13.68
CA THR A 318 -19.80 -1.05 14.34
C THR A 318 -20.99 -0.81 13.40
N GLY A 319 -22.19 -1.23 13.81
CA GLY A 319 -23.42 -1.11 13.03
C GLY A 319 -23.85 -2.37 12.28
N GLY A 320 -23.00 -3.39 12.20
CA GLY A 320 -23.44 -4.74 11.82
C GLY A 320 -24.14 -5.39 13.02
N ALA A 321 -25.43 -5.69 12.92
CA ALA A 321 -26.10 -6.40 13.99
C ALA A 321 -25.48 -7.81 14.12
N PRO A 322 -25.04 -8.24 15.32
CA PRO A 322 -24.66 -9.63 15.52
C PRO A 322 -25.89 -10.50 15.25
N ALA A 323 -25.77 -11.41 14.28
CA ALA A 323 -26.79 -12.40 14.04
C ALA A 323 -26.45 -13.61 14.91
N ALA A 324 -27.36 -14.00 15.79
CA ALA A 324 -27.31 -15.36 16.32
C ALA A 324 -27.32 -16.32 15.13
N GLY A 325 -26.41 -17.30 15.12
CA GLY A 325 -26.47 -18.37 14.12
C GLY A 325 -27.84 -19.06 14.17
N PRO A 326 -28.31 -19.68 13.07
CA PRO A 326 -29.46 -20.56 13.16
C PRO A 326 -29.18 -21.59 14.26
N ALA A 327 -30.09 -21.72 15.22
CA ALA A 327 -30.00 -22.75 16.24
C ALA A 327 -29.88 -24.11 15.52
N PRO A 328 -28.97 -25.01 15.94
CA PRO A 328 -28.90 -26.34 15.35
C PRO A 328 -30.29 -26.96 15.45
N SER A 329 -30.81 -27.41 14.31
CA SER A 329 -32.07 -28.15 14.24
C SER A 329 -31.99 -29.31 15.22
N THR A 330 -32.80 -29.27 16.27
CA THR A 330 -32.95 -30.37 17.23
C THR A 330 -33.77 -31.54 16.67
N ASP A 331 -34.00 -31.59 15.35
CA ASP A 331 -34.73 -32.69 14.72
C ASP A 331 -33.81 -33.91 14.48
N ALA A 332 -33.14 -34.35 15.54
CA ALA A 332 -32.75 -35.74 15.70
C ALA A 332 -33.99 -36.50 16.17
N ARG A 333 -34.87 -36.86 15.23
CA ARG A 333 -35.82 -37.95 15.48
C ARG A 333 -35.01 -39.19 15.80
N LEU A 334 -35.05 -39.60 17.06
CA LEU A 334 -34.72 -40.95 17.49
C LEU A 334 -35.63 -41.91 16.71
N GLY A 335 -35.06 -42.53 15.67
CA GLY A 335 -35.65 -43.67 14.99
C GLY A 335 -35.46 -44.91 15.87
N ALA A 336 -36.58 -45.50 16.25
CA ALA A 336 -36.71 -46.81 16.87
C ALA A 336 -36.23 -47.94 15.95
#